data_AF-A0AAD7KVL7-F1
#
_entry.id   AF-A0AAD7KVL7-F1
#
_cell.length_a   1.000
_cell.length_b   1.000
_cell.length_c   1.000
_cell.angle_alpha   90.00
_cell.angle_beta   90.00
_cell.angle_gamma   90.00
#
_symmetry.space_group_name_H-M   'P 1'
#
loop_
_entity.id
_entity.type
_entity.pdbx_description
1 polymer ?
#
loop_
_entity_poly.entity_id
_entity_poly.type
_entity_poly.pdbx_seq_one_letter_code
_entity_poly.pdbx_strand_id
1 'polypeptide(L)'
;MIIGLVLFLLGAGTYRYTIQSNEKSRFVRIARVFAAAIRNRKPTLPAVATKQEAHQSFEQFRFLNKALLAPNGSKEGGEIFSTTEVEEAKAVLSLIQIWATCLTFGIVFAQVSTFYTKQGATMDRKVFPGFDISAASLQSFRIGTGIIISIVGMAVAALVEMKRLETAKDYGLVDEPGAVNPMSVWWLIPQYTLDGVSHVFAMIGIQEFFYDQARTELRSMGVALYLSVFGVGSLLSSFLISAIEEATGGDRRDSWFANNLNRAHLDYFYWLLAGLGAVSFVLYVHFAKSYIYNMKGKL
;
A
#
# COMPACT_ATOMS: atom_id res chain seq x y z
N MET A 1 9.41 20.76 -0.39
CA MET A 1 8.03 21.23 -0.16
C MET A 1 7.74 22.57 -0.82
N ILE A 2 8.50 23.65 -0.56
CA ILE A 2 8.23 24.97 -1.14
C ILE A 2 8.29 24.96 -2.68
N ILE A 3 9.31 24.33 -3.26
CA ILE A 3 9.45 24.20 -4.72
C ILE A 3 8.29 23.38 -5.32
N GLY A 4 7.87 22.30 -4.66
CA GLY A 4 6.72 21.50 -5.07
C GLY A 4 5.40 22.26 -4.99
N LEU A 5 5.22 23.10 -3.96
CA LEU A 5 4.07 23.99 -3.82
C LEU A 5 4.06 25.05 -4.93
N VAL A 6 5.22 25.64 -5.24
CA VAL A 6 5.35 26.63 -6.32
C VAL A 6 5.07 26.00 -7.69
N LEU A 7 5.57 24.81 -7.97
CA LEU A 7 5.26 24.08 -9.21
C LEU A 7 3.79 23.68 -9.30
N PHE A 8 3.19 23.24 -8.18
CA PHE A 8 1.76 22.94 -8.11
C PHE A 8 0.90 24.19 -8.34
N LEU A 9 1.24 25.33 -7.75
CA LEU A 9 0.51 26.59 -7.92
C LEU A 9 0.69 27.18 -9.33
N LEU A 10 1.88 27.05 -9.92
CA LEU A 10 2.14 27.45 -11.32
C LEU A 10 1.36 26.55 -12.30
N GLY A 11 1.33 25.23 -12.05
CA GLY A 11 0.54 24.28 -12.85
C GLY A 11 -0.98 24.40 -12.62
N ALA A 12 -1.40 24.83 -11.44
CA ALA A 12 -2.82 25.06 -11.11
C ALA A 12 -3.45 26.17 -11.96
N GLY A 13 -2.67 27.16 -12.41
CA GLY A 13 -3.13 28.19 -13.35
C GLY A 13 -3.34 27.68 -14.78
N THR A 14 -2.60 26.63 -15.18
CA THR A 14 -2.76 25.95 -16.47
C THR A 14 -3.89 24.92 -16.46
N TYR A 15 -4.31 24.49 -15.27
CA TYR A 15 -5.46 23.62 -15.06
C TYR A 15 -6.76 24.38 -15.28
N ARG A 16 -7.12 24.57 -16.55
CA ARG A 16 -8.42 25.11 -16.95
C ARG A 16 -9.46 24.01 -16.76
N TYR A 17 -9.81 23.75 -15.49
CA TYR A 17 -10.94 22.91 -15.13
C TYR A 17 -12.22 23.64 -15.55
N THR A 18 -12.84 23.18 -16.63
CA THR A 18 -14.21 23.57 -16.95
C THR A 18 -15.10 23.04 -15.83
N ILE A 19 -15.39 23.87 -14.83
CA ILE A 19 -16.41 23.60 -13.83
C ILE A 19 -17.73 23.49 -14.61
N GLN A 20 -18.19 22.26 -14.90
CA GLN A 20 -19.60 22.02 -15.14
C GLN A 20 -20.32 22.35 -13.83
N SER A 21 -20.80 23.58 -13.69
CA SER A 21 -21.25 24.18 -12.43
C SER A 21 -22.59 23.65 -11.91
N ASN A 22 -22.92 22.38 -12.18
CA ASN A 22 -24.17 21.79 -11.72
C ASN A 22 -24.08 20.34 -11.22
N GLU A 23 -22.92 19.70 -11.24
CA GLU A 23 -22.74 18.38 -10.61
C GLU A 23 -22.29 18.56 -9.15
N LYS A 24 -23.21 18.42 -8.19
CA LYS A 24 -22.88 18.46 -6.75
C LYS A 24 -21.78 17.43 -6.45
N SER A 25 -20.72 17.85 -5.74
CA SER A 25 -19.61 16.95 -5.34
C SER A 25 -20.14 15.67 -4.69
N ARG A 26 -19.58 14.52 -5.06
CA ARG A 26 -20.04 13.19 -4.61
C ARG A 26 -20.13 13.08 -3.08
N PHE A 27 -19.17 13.68 -2.37
CA PHE A 27 -19.18 13.75 -0.90
C PHE A 27 -20.35 14.57 -0.35
N VAL A 28 -20.71 15.67 -1.03
CA VAL A 28 -21.85 16.51 -0.64
C VAL A 28 -23.17 15.76 -0.85
N ARG A 29 -23.29 14.96 -1.92
CA ARG A 29 -24.48 14.11 -2.15
C ARG A 29 -24.65 13.08 -1.03
N ILE A 30 -23.58 12.36 -0.69
CA ILE A 30 -23.56 11.38 0.39
C ILE A 30 -23.90 12.03 1.74
N ALA A 31 -23.32 13.19 2.05
CA ALA A 31 -23.62 13.92 3.28
C ALA A 31 -25.10 14.32 3.39
N ARG A 32 -25.73 14.71 2.28
CA ARG A 32 -27.16 15.04 2.23
C ARG A 32 -28.05 13.81 2.44
N VAL A 33 -27.67 12.65 1.90
CA VAL A 33 -28.36 11.38 2.17
C VAL A 33 -28.37 11.08 3.68
N PHE A 34 -27.22 11.21 4.36
CA PHE A 34 -27.14 11.05 5.81
C PHE A 34 -28.04 12.05 6.55
N ALA A 35 -27.99 13.34 6.16
CA ALA A 35 -28.82 14.38 6.77
C ALA A 35 -30.32 14.10 6.59
N ALA A 36 -30.74 13.66 5.40
CA ALA A 36 -32.11 13.29 5.09
C ALA A 36 -32.58 12.05 5.88
N ALA A 37 -31.73 11.01 5.96
CA ALA A 37 -32.04 9.81 6.75
C ALA A 37 -32.19 10.13 8.25
N ILE A 38 -31.36 11.02 8.80
CA ILE A 38 -31.45 11.48 10.19
C ILE A 38 -32.71 12.32 10.40
N ARG A 39 -33.01 13.25 9.48
CA ARG A 39 -34.22 14.08 9.52
C ARG A 39 -35.49 13.24 9.50
N ASN A 40 -35.52 12.20 8.68
CA ASN A 40 -36.64 11.27 8.53
C ASN A 40 -36.66 10.16 9.61
N ARG A 41 -35.80 10.24 10.64
CA ARG A 41 -35.75 9.25 11.74
C ARG A 41 -36.87 9.41 12.77
N LYS A 42 -37.53 10.59 12.85
CA LYS A 42 -38.66 10.83 13.77
C LYS A 42 -39.91 10.05 13.33
N PRO A 43 -40.70 9.47 14.25
CA PRO A 43 -41.86 8.67 13.90
C PRO A 43 -43.06 9.56 13.58
N THR A 44 -43.50 9.57 12.32
CA THR A 44 -44.84 10.03 11.97
C THR A 44 -45.53 8.92 11.16
N LEU A 45 -46.77 8.61 11.55
CA LEU A 45 -47.63 7.49 11.13
C LEU A 45 -47.88 7.37 9.60
N PRO A 46 -48.48 6.25 9.13
CA PRO A 46 -48.00 5.49 7.97
C PRO A 46 -48.33 6.19 6.65
N ALA A 47 -47.29 6.46 5.85
CA ALA A 47 -47.45 6.82 4.45
C ALA A 47 -47.17 5.59 3.57
N VAL A 48 -48.14 5.32 2.71
CA VAL A 48 -48.26 4.21 1.76
C VAL A 48 -46.92 3.73 1.21
N ALA A 49 -46.59 2.47 1.51
CA ALA A 49 -45.46 1.78 0.92
C ALA A 49 -45.79 1.45 -0.55
N THR A 50 -45.35 2.29 -1.48
CA THR A 50 -45.26 1.88 -2.88
C THR A 50 -44.13 0.87 -2.96
N LYS A 51 -44.50 -0.42 -3.02
CA LYS A 51 -43.60 -1.52 -3.37
C LYS A 51 -43.10 -1.29 -4.79
N GLN A 52 -41.90 -0.75 -4.95
CA GLN A 52 -41.17 -0.82 -6.20
C GLN A 52 -39.80 -1.49 -5.92
N GLU A 53 -39.76 -2.76 -6.29
CA GLU A 53 -38.61 -3.60 -6.63
C GLU A 53 -37.38 -3.55 -5.70
N ALA A 54 -37.37 -4.51 -4.77
CA ALA A 54 -36.20 -4.95 -4.02
C ALA A 54 -35.21 -5.66 -4.96
N HIS A 55 -34.40 -4.89 -5.68
CA HIS A 55 -33.13 -5.38 -6.19
C HIS A 55 -32.13 -5.37 -5.02
N GLN A 56 -31.57 -6.54 -4.70
CA GLN A 56 -30.58 -6.84 -3.65
C GLN A 56 -29.97 -5.62 -2.94
N SER A 57 -30.71 -5.04 -2.00
CA SER A 57 -30.24 -3.92 -1.18
C SER A 57 -29.45 -4.50 -0.01
N PHE A 58 -28.29 -3.93 0.29
CA PHE A 58 -27.54 -4.25 1.50
C PHE A 58 -28.49 -4.07 2.72
N GLU A 59 -28.82 -5.16 3.41
CA GLU A 59 -29.61 -5.15 4.67
C GLU A 59 -28.91 -4.32 5.77
N GLN A 60 -27.58 -4.19 5.67
CA GLN A 60 -26.76 -3.36 6.53
C GLN A 60 -27.11 -1.88 6.36
N PHE A 61 -27.34 -1.19 7.48
CA PHE A 61 -27.70 0.24 7.53
C PHE A 61 -29.06 0.60 6.88
N ARG A 62 -30.07 -0.26 7.03
CA ARG A 62 -31.47 -0.02 6.58
C ARG A 62 -32.07 1.33 6.99
N PHE A 63 -31.57 1.96 8.05
CA PHE A 63 -32.02 3.30 8.44
C PHE A 63 -31.76 4.37 7.36
N LEU A 64 -30.75 4.18 6.49
CA LEU A 64 -30.45 5.10 5.39
C LEU A 64 -31.52 5.08 4.28
N ASN A 65 -32.29 3.99 4.16
CA ASN A 65 -33.44 3.94 3.24
C ASN A 65 -34.51 4.98 3.59
N LYS A 66 -34.50 5.52 4.82
CA LYS A 66 -35.38 6.63 5.21
C LYS A 66 -35.09 7.91 4.44
N ALA A 67 -33.90 8.07 3.84
CA ALA A 67 -33.61 9.21 2.96
C ALA A 67 -34.45 9.22 1.67
N LEU A 68 -34.96 8.06 1.24
CA LEU A 68 -35.84 7.94 0.07
C LEU A 68 -37.27 8.42 0.35
N LEU A 69 -37.63 8.66 1.62
CA LEU A 69 -38.95 9.13 2.00
C LEU A 69 -39.07 10.64 1.73
N ALA A 70 -40.02 11.02 0.88
CA ALA A 70 -40.36 12.42 0.65
C ALA A 70 -40.92 13.04 1.94
N PRO A 71 -40.54 14.29 2.31
CA PRO A 71 -41.20 14.98 3.42
C PRO A 71 -42.66 15.26 3.03
N ASN A 72 -43.62 14.72 3.80
CA ASN A 72 -45.03 15.01 3.59
C ASN A 72 -45.29 16.53 3.65
N GLY A 73 -45.85 17.10 2.56
CA GLY A 73 -46.66 18.31 2.61
C GLY A 73 -46.01 19.66 2.29
N SER A 74 -44.75 19.74 1.83
CA SER A 74 -44.21 20.99 1.30
C SER A 74 -44.29 21.01 -0.22
N LYS A 75 -45.14 21.88 -0.76
CA LYS A 75 -45.07 22.35 -2.14
C LYS A 75 -43.62 22.82 -2.40
N GLU A 76 -43.06 22.38 -3.52
CA GLU A 76 -41.82 22.82 -4.16
C GLU A 76 -40.54 22.82 -3.29
N GLY A 77 -39.67 21.82 -3.50
CA GLY A 77 -38.25 21.89 -3.11
C GLY A 77 -37.67 20.72 -2.31
N GLY A 78 -38.44 19.66 -2.03
CA GLY A 78 -37.91 18.47 -1.34
C GLY A 78 -36.98 17.64 -2.22
N GLU A 79 -35.69 17.57 -1.89
CA GLU A 79 -34.72 16.71 -2.59
C GLU A 79 -35.12 15.23 -2.46
N ILE A 80 -35.44 14.60 -3.59
CA ILE A 80 -35.67 13.15 -3.70
C ILE A 80 -34.32 12.52 -4.01
N PHE A 81 -33.83 11.65 -3.13
CA PHE A 81 -32.59 10.89 -3.37
C PHE A 81 -32.89 9.64 -4.18
N SER A 82 -31.98 9.30 -5.09
CA SER A 82 -32.02 8.04 -5.83
C SER A 82 -31.57 6.86 -4.97
N THR A 83 -32.00 5.65 -5.33
CA THR A 83 -31.55 4.40 -4.67
C THR A 83 -30.03 4.24 -4.74
N THR A 84 -29.42 4.62 -5.86
CA THR A 84 -27.96 4.61 -6.06
C THR A 84 -27.24 5.50 -5.04
N GLU A 85 -27.72 6.71 -4.77
CA GLU A 85 -27.09 7.61 -3.78
C GLU A 85 -27.17 7.06 -2.35
N VAL A 86 -28.25 6.35 -2.03
CA VAL A 86 -28.42 5.69 -0.73
C VAL A 86 -27.49 4.48 -0.60
N GLU A 87 -27.34 3.68 -1.64
CA GLU A 87 -26.38 2.55 -1.65
C GLU A 87 -24.92 3.05 -1.61
N GLU A 88 -24.58 4.16 -2.29
CA GLU A 88 -23.26 4.82 -2.15
C GLU A 88 -22.98 5.21 -0.70
N ALA A 89 -23.97 5.82 -0.01
CA ALA A 89 -23.83 6.20 1.40
C ALA A 89 -23.68 4.99 2.33
N LYS A 90 -24.40 3.89 2.08
CA LYS A 90 -24.24 2.63 2.81
C LYS A 90 -22.85 2.03 2.61
N ALA A 91 -22.36 2.00 1.37
CA ALA A 91 -21.03 1.48 1.04
C ALA A 91 -19.92 2.25 1.79
N VAL A 92 -20.03 3.59 1.84
CA VAL A 92 -19.11 4.43 2.62
C VAL A 92 -19.17 4.10 4.12
N LEU A 93 -20.38 3.92 4.68
CA LEU A 93 -20.52 3.57 6.09
C LEU A 93 -19.96 2.18 6.41
N SER A 94 -20.13 1.20 5.51
CA SER A 94 -19.50 -0.12 5.62
C SER A 94 -17.97 -0.01 5.61
N LEU A 95 -17.42 0.82 4.72
CA LEU A 95 -15.98 1.06 4.65
C LEU A 95 -15.45 1.73 5.92
N ILE A 96 -16.17 2.71 6.47
CA ILE A 96 -15.82 3.36 7.75
C ILE A 96 -15.85 2.34 8.89
N GLN A 97 -16.81 1.42 8.92
CA GLN A 97 -16.85 0.38 9.93
C GLN A 97 -15.63 -0.55 9.85
N ILE A 98 -15.26 -1.01 8.64
CA ILE A 98 -14.04 -1.82 8.43
C ILE A 98 -12.80 -1.02 8.86
N TRP A 99 -12.69 0.23 8.41
CA TRP A 99 -11.60 1.12 8.81
C TRP A 99 -11.49 1.28 10.34
N ALA A 100 -12.63 1.45 11.02
CA ALA A 100 -12.68 1.60 12.47
C ALA A 100 -12.18 0.34 13.18
N THR A 101 -12.52 -0.86 12.68
CA THR A 101 -11.98 -2.12 13.23
C THR A 101 -10.48 -2.26 13.04
N CYS A 102 -9.90 -1.63 12.00
CA CYS A 102 -8.46 -1.60 11.77
C CYS A 102 -7.72 -0.60 12.68
N LEU A 103 -8.40 0.27 13.45
CA LEU A 103 -7.73 1.22 14.34
C LEU A 103 -6.90 0.55 15.43
N THR A 104 -7.33 -0.62 15.92
CA THR A 104 -6.58 -1.40 16.92
C THR A 104 -5.20 -1.80 16.39
N PHE A 105 -5.10 -2.14 15.09
CA PHE A 105 -3.82 -2.40 14.45
C PHE A 105 -2.91 -1.17 14.46
N GLY A 106 -3.45 0.02 14.16
CA GLY A 106 -2.70 1.28 14.23
C GLY A 106 -2.17 1.60 15.64
N ILE A 107 -2.96 1.31 16.68
CA ILE A 107 -2.54 1.49 18.08
C ILE A 107 -1.33 0.60 18.40
N VAL A 108 -1.39 -0.68 18.03
CA VAL A 108 -0.30 -1.65 18.25
C VAL A 108 0.94 -1.26 17.44
N PHE A 109 0.75 -0.90 16.17
CA PHE A 109 1.84 -0.48 15.27
C PHE A 109 2.63 0.71 15.83
N ALA A 110 1.94 1.72 16.42
CA ALA A 110 2.59 2.88 17.03
C ALA A 110 3.50 2.54 18.24
N GLN A 111 3.34 1.37 18.87
CA GLN A 111 4.17 0.97 20.01
C GLN A 111 5.54 0.43 19.60
N VAL A 112 5.62 -0.20 18.42
CA VAL A 112 6.82 -0.90 17.95
C VAL A 112 8.01 0.04 17.79
N SER A 113 7.77 1.30 17.38
CA SER A 113 8.83 2.30 17.21
C SER A 113 9.13 3.15 18.44
N THR A 114 8.37 2.98 19.52
CA THR A 114 8.46 3.84 20.71
C THR A 114 8.87 3.06 21.94
N PHE A 115 7.98 2.23 22.48
CA PHE A 115 8.24 1.51 23.72
C PHE A 115 9.31 0.43 23.56
N TYR A 116 9.36 -0.27 22.42
CA TYR A 116 10.35 -1.33 22.22
C TYR A 116 11.76 -0.76 22.17
N THR A 117 11.94 0.37 21.49
CA THR A 117 13.22 1.10 21.44
C THR A 117 13.61 1.63 22.82
N LYS A 118 12.66 2.18 23.59
CA LYS A 118 12.90 2.62 24.97
C LYS A 118 13.30 1.47 25.90
N GLN A 119 12.63 0.32 25.80
CA GLN A 119 12.96 -0.88 26.58
C GLN A 119 14.36 -1.40 26.21
N GLY A 120 14.66 -1.52 24.92
CA GLY A 120 15.97 -1.95 24.44
C GLY A 120 17.12 -1.04 24.90
N ALA A 121 16.86 0.26 25.09
CA ALA A 121 17.86 1.20 25.59
C ALA A 121 18.22 1.02 27.09
N THR A 122 17.34 0.41 27.88
CA THR A 122 17.56 0.15 29.31
C THR A 122 18.01 -1.27 29.62
N MET A 123 18.09 -2.14 28.61
CA MET A 123 18.51 -3.53 28.76
C MET A 123 20.03 -3.66 28.61
N ASP A 124 20.61 -4.76 29.11
CA ASP A 124 22.00 -5.08 28.83
C ASP A 124 22.17 -5.32 27.32
N ARG A 125 23.21 -4.70 26.76
CA ARG A 125 23.48 -4.64 25.33
C ARG A 125 24.60 -5.58 24.90
N LYS A 126 25.16 -6.34 25.84
CA LYS A 126 26.19 -7.35 25.59
C LYS A 126 25.56 -8.61 24.99
N VAL A 127 25.98 -8.98 23.79
CA VAL A 127 25.59 -10.29 23.19
C VAL A 127 26.64 -11.35 23.48
N PHE A 128 27.91 -10.97 23.41
CA PHE A 128 29.06 -11.79 23.77
C PHE A 128 30.10 -10.94 24.49
N PRO A 129 31.03 -11.52 25.28
CA PRO A 129 32.10 -10.77 25.91
C PRO A 129 32.88 -9.92 24.87
N GLY A 130 32.82 -8.59 25.00
CA GLY A 130 33.49 -7.64 24.09
C GLY A 130 32.64 -7.13 22.91
N PHE A 131 31.39 -7.57 22.75
CA PHE A 131 30.47 -7.09 21.70
C PHE A 131 29.21 -6.45 22.31
N ASP A 132 29.22 -5.11 22.37
CA ASP A 132 28.08 -4.28 22.77
C ASP A 132 27.29 -3.79 21.55
N ILE A 133 25.99 -4.10 21.51
CA ILE A 133 25.03 -3.57 20.53
C ILE A 133 24.57 -2.18 20.98
N SER A 134 25.00 -1.11 20.30
CA SER A 134 24.38 0.21 20.49
C SER A 134 22.93 0.22 19.98
N ALA A 135 22.09 1.16 20.45
CA ALA A 135 20.72 1.30 19.96
C ALA A 135 20.66 1.47 18.42
N ALA A 136 21.66 2.11 17.83
CA ALA A 136 21.81 2.24 16.38
C ALA A 136 22.05 0.90 15.66
N SER A 137 22.71 -0.06 16.32
CA SER A 137 22.92 -1.40 15.77
C SER A 137 21.67 -2.30 15.86
N LEU A 138 20.72 -2.04 16.78
CA LEU A 138 19.41 -2.70 16.75
C LEU A 138 18.64 -2.31 15.48
N GLN A 139 18.64 -1.03 15.10
CA GLN A 139 18.00 -0.60 13.85
C GLN A 139 18.71 -1.18 12.64
N SER A 140 20.05 -1.20 12.67
CA SER A 140 20.82 -1.80 11.57
C SER A 140 20.52 -3.30 11.38
N PHE A 141 20.32 -4.03 12.48
CA PHE A 141 19.91 -5.43 12.44
C PHE A 141 18.52 -5.60 11.81
N ARG A 142 17.55 -4.73 12.15
CA ARG A 142 16.20 -4.76 11.56
C ARG A 142 16.23 -4.50 10.05
N ILE A 143 16.98 -3.48 9.61
CA ILE A 143 17.17 -3.18 8.19
C ILE A 143 17.78 -4.38 7.46
N GLY A 144 18.89 -4.92 7.99
CA GLY A 144 19.56 -6.08 7.39
C GLY A 144 18.65 -7.31 7.31
N THR A 145 17.89 -7.58 8.38
CA THR A 145 16.91 -8.69 8.41
C THR A 145 15.83 -8.50 7.35
N GLY A 146 15.27 -7.30 7.22
CA GLY A 146 14.28 -7.00 6.17
C GLY A 146 14.83 -7.23 4.76
N ILE A 147 16.05 -6.75 4.49
CA ILE A 147 16.70 -6.96 3.17
C ILE A 147 16.91 -8.45 2.89
N ILE A 148 17.39 -9.25 3.86
CA ILE A 148 17.57 -10.70 3.67
C ILE A 148 16.23 -11.37 3.37
N ILE A 149 15.17 -11.06 4.13
CA ILE A 149 13.85 -11.64 3.92
C ILE A 149 13.30 -11.23 2.54
N SER A 150 13.54 -10.00 2.08
CA SER A 150 13.19 -9.56 0.73
C SER A 150 13.88 -10.39 -0.35
N ILE A 151 15.18 -10.64 -0.22
CA ILE A 151 15.95 -11.48 -1.16
C ILE A 151 15.37 -12.89 -1.22
N VAL A 152 15.10 -13.49 -0.06
CA VAL A 152 14.46 -14.81 0.03
C VAL A 152 13.06 -14.78 -0.59
N GLY A 153 12.28 -13.72 -0.34
CA GLY A 153 10.96 -13.52 -0.94
C GLY A 153 11.00 -13.46 -2.47
N MET A 154 11.97 -12.74 -3.05
CA MET A 154 12.15 -12.69 -4.50
C MET A 154 12.59 -14.04 -5.09
N ALA A 155 13.47 -14.77 -4.41
CA ALA A 155 13.84 -16.12 -4.83
C ALA A 155 12.64 -17.09 -4.78
N VAL A 156 11.82 -17.02 -3.73
CA VAL A 156 10.58 -17.82 -3.62
C VAL A 156 9.59 -17.44 -4.73
N ALA A 157 9.38 -16.15 -4.99
CA ALA A 157 8.52 -15.70 -6.09
C ALA A 157 9.00 -16.21 -7.45
N ALA A 158 10.32 -16.21 -7.68
CA ALA A 158 10.92 -16.78 -8.89
C ALA A 158 10.61 -18.27 -9.03
N LEU A 159 10.79 -19.06 -7.96
CA LEU A 159 10.50 -20.50 -7.97
C LEU A 159 9.01 -20.80 -8.19
N VAL A 160 8.12 -20.02 -7.56
CA VAL A 160 6.67 -20.16 -7.76
C VAL A 160 6.29 -19.86 -9.20
N GLU A 161 6.87 -18.83 -9.80
CA GLU A 161 6.61 -18.47 -11.20
C GLU A 161 7.16 -19.51 -12.18
N MET A 162 8.37 -20.04 -11.93
CA MET A 162 8.91 -21.16 -12.70
C MET A 162 7.94 -22.35 -12.68
N LYS A 163 7.37 -22.67 -11.52
CA LYS A 163 6.39 -23.76 -11.40
C LYS A 163 5.07 -23.46 -12.12
N ARG A 164 4.62 -22.20 -12.09
CA ARG A 164 3.44 -21.75 -12.84
C ARG A 164 3.63 -21.89 -14.35
N LEU A 165 4.78 -21.47 -14.85
CA LEU A 165 5.15 -21.58 -16.27
C LEU A 165 5.33 -23.02 -16.73
N GLU A 166 5.93 -23.89 -15.90
CA GLU A 166 6.02 -25.33 -16.16
C GLU A 166 4.62 -25.95 -16.27
N THR A 167 3.73 -25.63 -15.33
CA THR A 167 2.34 -26.12 -15.35
C THR A 167 1.59 -25.61 -16.59
N ALA A 168 1.80 -24.36 -17.02
CA ALA A 168 1.19 -23.85 -18.24
C ALA A 168 1.66 -24.62 -19.50
N LYS A 169 2.93 -25.04 -19.52
CA LYS A 169 3.50 -25.86 -20.61
C LYS A 169 2.93 -27.27 -20.61
N ASP A 170 2.87 -27.93 -19.47
CA ASP A 170 2.39 -29.31 -19.33
C ASP A 170 0.92 -29.47 -19.79
N TYR A 171 0.11 -28.43 -19.57
CA TYR A 171 -1.30 -28.39 -19.98
C TYR A 171 -1.53 -27.78 -21.37
N GLY A 172 -0.47 -27.41 -22.09
CA GLY A 172 -0.57 -26.84 -23.44
C GLY A 172 -1.16 -25.41 -23.48
N LEU A 173 -1.17 -24.69 -22.36
CA LEU A 173 -1.80 -23.37 -22.20
C LEU A 173 -0.87 -22.20 -22.60
N VAL A 174 0.30 -22.48 -23.17
CA VAL A 174 1.34 -21.47 -23.49
C VAL A 174 0.81 -20.41 -24.44
N ASP A 175 0.01 -20.81 -25.43
CA ASP A 175 -0.51 -19.94 -26.48
C ASP A 175 -1.91 -19.38 -26.21
N GLU A 176 -2.49 -19.70 -25.04
CA GLU A 176 -3.83 -19.24 -24.67
C GLU A 176 -3.75 -18.08 -23.65
N PRO A 177 -3.78 -16.82 -24.12
CA PRO A 177 -3.73 -15.67 -23.23
C PRO A 177 -4.99 -15.62 -22.36
N GLY A 178 -4.81 -15.60 -21.04
CA GLY A 178 -5.91 -15.53 -20.07
C GLY A 178 -6.53 -16.87 -19.70
N ALA A 179 -6.02 -18.00 -20.22
CA ALA A 179 -6.41 -19.32 -19.73
C ALA A 179 -6.07 -19.45 -18.23
N VAL A 180 -7.00 -20.02 -17.47
CA VAL A 180 -6.81 -20.25 -16.04
C VAL A 180 -5.79 -21.37 -15.87
N ASN A 181 -4.64 -21.03 -15.31
CA ASN A 181 -3.63 -22.03 -14.95
C ASN A 181 -4.20 -22.93 -13.84
N PRO A 182 -4.13 -24.27 -13.98
CA PRO A 182 -4.67 -25.21 -12.98
C PRO A 182 -3.91 -25.17 -11.64
N MET A 183 -2.85 -24.38 -11.52
CA MET A 183 -2.15 -24.11 -10.27
C MET A 183 -3.00 -23.26 -9.30
N SER A 184 -3.06 -23.71 -8.05
CA SER A 184 -3.79 -23.03 -6.98
C SER A 184 -3.19 -21.66 -6.64
N VAL A 185 -4.04 -20.63 -6.48
CA VAL A 185 -3.63 -19.27 -6.07
C VAL A 185 -2.91 -19.23 -4.71
N TRP A 186 -3.14 -20.24 -3.87
CA TRP A 186 -2.51 -20.39 -2.55
C TRP A 186 -0.98 -20.47 -2.61
N TRP A 187 -0.40 -20.84 -3.76
CA TRP A 187 1.05 -20.82 -3.98
C TRP A 187 1.67 -19.42 -3.92
N LEU A 188 0.88 -18.34 -4.00
CA LEU A 188 1.38 -16.97 -3.85
C LEU A 188 1.55 -16.57 -2.38
N ILE A 189 0.94 -17.28 -1.42
CA ILE A 189 0.99 -16.92 0.00
C ILE A 189 2.42 -16.79 0.56
N PRO A 190 3.35 -17.72 0.26
CA PRO A 190 4.71 -17.62 0.78
C PRO A 190 5.40 -16.29 0.41
N GLN A 191 5.33 -15.85 -0.85
CA GLN A 191 5.98 -14.61 -1.26
C GLN A 191 5.29 -13.37 -0.69
N TYR A 192 3.95 -13.35 -0.57
CA TYR A 192 3.24 -12.24 0.08
C TYR A 192 3.56 -12.14 1.57
N THR A 193 3.69 -13.28 2.25
CA THR A 193 4.04 -13.32 3.68
C THR A 193 5.45 -12.81 3.90
N LEU A 194 6.41 -13.29 3.09
CA LEU A 194 7.81 -12.85 3.18
C LEU A 194 7.95 -11.36 2.86
N ASP A 195 7.27 -10.85 1.83
CA ASP A 195 7.27 -9.43 1.49
C ASP A 195 6.70 -8.57 2.64
N GLY A 196 5.57 -8.97 3.22
CA GLY A 196 4.97 -8.27 4.36
C GLY A 196 5.89 -8.22 5.58
N VAL A 197 6.52 -9.35 5.94
CA VAL A 197 7.48 -9.40 7.05
C VAL A 197 8.71 -8.55 6.74
N SER A 198 9.28 -8.66 5.54
CA SER A 198 10.39 -7.84 5.06
C SER A 198 10.10 -6.35 5.24
N HIS A 199 8.93 -5.89 4.77
CA HIS A 199 8.51 -4.50 4.86
C HIS A 199 8.44 -4.01 6.31
N VAL A 200 7.86 -4.79 7.23
CA VAL A 200 7.78 -4.38 8.65
C VAL A 200 9.17 -4.21 9.27
N PHE A 201 10.11 -5.10 8.97
CA PHE A 201 11.47 -5.00 9.50
C PHE A 201 12.27 -3.85 8.87
N ALA A 202 12.28 -3.75 7.54
CA ALA A 202 13.04 -2.75 6.82
C ALA A 202 12.48 -1.34 7.03
N MET A 203 11.17 -1.15 6.88
CA MET A 203 10.53 0.17 6.93
C MET A 203 10.76 0.86 8.28
N ILE A 204 10.48 0.14 9.37
CA ILE A 204 10.63 0.71 10.72
C ILE A 204 12.12 0.93 11.03
N GLY A 205 12.99 -0.02 10.66
CA GLY A 205 14.43 0.11 10.86
C GLY A 205 15.03 1.31 10.12
N ILE A 206 14.67 1.51 8.85
CA ILE A 206 15.12 2.66 8.04
C ILE A 206 14.59 3.96 8.65
N GLN A 207 13.30 4.03 8.98
CA GLN A 207 12.69 5.24 9.53
C GLN A 207 13.36 5.67 10.85
N GLU A 208 13.55 4.74 11.79
CA GLU A 208 14.21 5.04 13.07
C GLU A 208 15.69 5.38 12.87
N PHE A 209 16.41 4.66 12.00
CA PHE A 209 17.81 4.94 11.72
C PHE A 209 18.01 6.36 11.17
N PHE A 210 17.26 6.76 10.14
CA PHE A 210 17.39 8.10 9.57
C PHE A 210 16.89 9.21 10.50
N TYR A 211 15.92 8.92 11.38
CA TYR A 211 15.44 9.87 12.37
C TYR A 211 16.43 10.09 13.51
N ASP A 212 16.97 9.02 14.09
CA ASP A 212 17.85 9.07 15.26
C ASP A 212 19.28 9.50 14.91
N GLN A 213 19.80 9.11 13.74
CA GLN A 213 21.15 9.52 13.31
C GLN A 213 21.20 10.96 12.77
N ALA A 214 20.05 11.54 12.40
CA ALA A 214 20.01 12.93 12.00
C ALA A 214 20.26 13.85 13.21
N ARG A 215 21.16 14.82 13.05
CA ARG A 215 21.30 15.93 14.03
C ARG A 215 19.94 16.58 14.25
N THR A 216 19.69 17.11 15.44
CA THR A 216 18.37 17.63 15.85
C THR A 216 17.77 18.62 14.83
N GLU A 217 18.59 19.46 14.21
CA GLU A 217 18.19 20.43 13.18
C GLU A 217 17.84 19.80 11.82
N LEU A 218 18.24 18.55 11.58
CA LEU A 218 18.12 17.81 10.33
C LEU A 218 17.14 16.63 10.40
N ARG A 219 16.38 16.47 11.49
CA ARG A 219 15.43 15.34 11.64
C ARG A 219 14.37 15.29 10.54
N SER A 220 13.88 16.44 10.08
CA SER A 220 12.94 16.52 8.95
C SER A 220 13.56 16.01 7.65
N MET A 221 14.86 16.27 7.44
CA MET A 221 15.61 15.74 6.30
C MET A 221 15.77 14.23 6.39
N GLY A 222 15.97 13.65 7.58
CA GLY A 222 15.99 12.21 7.80
C GLY A 222 14.69 11.52 7.36
N VAL A 223 13.54 12.07 7.75
CA VAL A 223 12.21 11.56 7.32
C VAL A 223 12.01 11.70 5.81
N ALA A 224 12.47 12.82 5.22
CA ALA A 224 12.40 13.02 3.77
C ALA A 224 13.27 12.03 2.98
N LEU A 225 14.47 11.72 3.49
CA LEU A 225 15.34 10.68 2.92
C LEU A 225 14.71 9.29 3.02
N TYR A 226 14.05 8.97 4.14
CA TYR A 226 13.29 7.72 4.26
C TYR A 226 12.17 7.64 3.21
N LEU A 227 11.35 8.69 3.06
CA LEU A 227 10.27 8.70 2.06
C LEU A 227 10.81 8.65 0.62
N SER A 228 11.97 9.26 0.36
CA SER A 228 12.56 9.25 -0.97
C SER A 228 13.02 7.86 -1.40
N VAL A 229 13.36 6.95 -0.48
CA VAL A 229 13.70 5.55 -0.81
C VAL A 229 12.57 4.89 -1.61
N PHE A 230 11.31 5.10 -1.24
CA PHE A 230 10.17 4.54 -1.97
C PHE A 230 9.96 5.20 -3.33
N GLY A 231 10.09 6.53 -3.39
CA GLY A 231 9.94 7.28 -4.64
C GLY A 231 11.03 6.93 -5.66
N VAL A 232 12.29 6.98 -5.26
CA VAL A 232 13.44 6.62 -6.09
C VAL A 232 13.41 5.14 -6.45
N GLY A 233 13.04 4.26 -5.50
CA GLY A 233 12.91 2.82 -5.76
C GLY A 233 11.86 2.52 -6.83
N SER A 234 10.72 3.22 -6.81
CA SER A 234 9.67 3.07 -7.84
C SER A 234 10.17 3.51 -9.22
N LEU A 235 10.89 4.63 -9.30
CA LEU A 235 11.49 5.11 -10.55
C LEU A 235 12.54 4.13 -11.08
N LEU A 236 13.39 3.60 -10.21
CA LEU A 236 14.40 2.62 -10.57
C LEU A 236 13.76 1.30 -11.05
N SER A 237 12.65 0.88 -10.43
CA SER A 237 11.88 -0.28 -10.88
C SER A 237 11.32 -0.07 -12.29
N SER A 238 10.69 1.07 -12.56
CA SER A 238 10.19 1.39 -13.90
C SER A 238 11.31 1.46 -14.93
N PHE A 239 12.44 2.09 -14.58
CA PHE A 239 13.62 2.14 -15.43
C PHE A 239 14.17 0.74 -15.75
N LEU A 240 14.28 -0.13 -14.74
CA LEU A 240 14.74 -1.51 -14.92
C LEU A 240 13.80 -2.28 -15.86
N ILE A 241 12.49 -2.17 -15.68
CA ILE A 241 11.50 -2.80 -16.56
C ILE A 241 11.70 -2.31 -18.00
N SER A 242 11.73 -1.00 -18.23
CA SER A 242 11.91 -0.44 -19.57
C SER A 242 13.25 -0.85 -20.21
N ALA A 243 14.34 -0.84 -19.45
CA ALA A 243 15.66 -1.25 -19.94
C ALA A 243 15.69 -2.75 -20.32
N ILE A 244 15.00 -3.60 -19.55
CA ILE A 244 14.87 -5.03 -19.86
C ILE A 244 13.98 -5.23 -21.08
N GLU A 245 12.85 -4.51 -21.20
CA GLU A 245 11.99 -4.57 -22.38
C GLU A 245 12.74 -4.18 -23.65
N GLU A 246 13.55 -3.12 -23.60
CA GLU A 246 14.38 -2.68 -24.72
C GLU A 246 15.49 -3.70 -25.04
N ALA A 247 16.14 -4.27 -24.02
CA ALA A 247 17.24 -5.22 -24.22
C ALA A 247 16.77 -6.63 -24.64
N THR A 248 15.54 -7.02 -24.28
CA THR A 248 15.01 -8.39 -24.49
C THR A 248 13.92 -8.46 -25.54
N GLY A 249 13.24 -7.35 -25.86
CA GLY A 249 12.25 -7.24 -26.91
C GLY A 249 12.90 -7.12 -28.29
N GLY A 250 12.91 -8.21 -29.05
CA GLY A 250 13.31 -8.21 -30.46
C GLY A 250 12.15 -8.62 -31.36
N ASP A 251 12.23 -8.28 -32.66
CA ASP A 251 11.17 -8.47 -33.69
C ASP A 251 10.55 -9.87 -33.79
N ARG A 252 11.17 -10.90 -33.19
CA ARG A 252 10.72 -12.31 -33.25
C ARG A 252 10.70 -13.05 -31.90
N ARG A 253 11.05 -12.40 -30.78
CA ARG A 253 11.14 -13.06 -29.47
C ARG A 253 10.34 -12.29 -28.42
N ASP A 254 9.56 -13.03 -27.65
CA ASP A 254 8.81 -12.49 -26.53
C ASP A 254 9.78 -11.93 -25.46
N SER A 255 9.53 -10.68 -25.04
CA SER A 255 10.23 -10.03 -23.92
C SER A 255 9.93 -10.75 -22.60
N TRP A 256 10.73 -10.49 -21.56
CA TRP A 256 10.45 -10.98 -20.19
C TRP A 256 9.04 -10.58 -19.71
N PHE A 257 8.50 -9.48 -20.24
CA PHE A 257 7.18 -8.94 -19.90
C PHE A 257 6.17 -9.05 -21.05
N ALA A 258 6.14 -10.20 -21.73
CA ALA A 258 5.18 -10.43 -22.81
C ALA A 258 3.72 -10.25 -22.35
N ASN A 259 2.86 -9.73 -23.23
CA ASN A 259 1.42 -9.55 -22.96
C ASN A 259 0.73 -10.87 -22.56
N ASN A 260 1.17 -11.99 -23.13
CA ASN A 260 0.77 -13.31 -22.68
C ASN A 260 1.65 -13.75 -21.52
N LEU A 261 1.09 -13.75 -20.30
CA LEU A 261 1.79 -14.14 -19.09
C LEU A 261 2.35 -15.57 -19.12
N ASN A 262 1.78 -16.47 -19.94
CA ASN A 262 2.29 -17.85 -20.08
C ASN A 262 3.53 -17.92 -21.00
N ARG A 263 3.79 -16.86 -21.78
CA ARG A 263 5.02 -16.67 -22.57
C ARG A 263 6.01 -15.70 -21.91
N ALA A 264 5.53 -14.87 -20.98
CA ALA A 264 6.36 -13.99 -20.17
C ALA A 264 7.29 -14.81 -19.26
N HIS A 265 8.40 -14.20 -18.88
CA HIS A 265 9.41 -14.78 -18.00
C HIS A 265 9.65 -13.88 -16.79
N LEU A 266 8.60 -13.74 -15.97
CA LEU A 266 8.67 -12.97 -14.72
C LEU A 266 9.64 -13.61 -13.70
N ASP A 267 9.88 -14.91 -13.81
CA ASP A 267 10.86 -15.65 -13.02
C ASP A 267 12.27 -15.07 -13.16
N TYR A 268 12.68 -14.68 -14.38
CA TYR A 268 13.98 -14.03 -14.60
C TYR A 268 14.07 -12.66 -13.94
N PHE A 269 12.97 -11.89 -13.97
CA PHE A 269 12.92 -10.59 -13.30
C PHE A 269 13.03 -10.75 -11.77
N TYR A 270 12.33 -11.72 -11.19
CA TYR A 270 12.43 -12.00 -9.75
C TYR A 270 13.83 -12.47 -9.34
N TRP A 271 14.49 -13.33 -10.14
CA TRP A 271 15.89 -13.70 -9.90
C TRP A 271 16.84 -12.50 -10.00
N LEU A 272 16.64 -11.61 -10.97
CA LEU A 272 17.40 -10.37 -11.10
C LEU A 272 17.25 -9.50 -9.85
N LEU A 273 16.02 -9.31 -9.36
CA LEU A 273 15.76 -8.56 -8.13
C LEU A 273 16.39 -9.22 -6.90
N ALA A 274 16.35 -10.54 -6.79
CA ALA A 274 17.04 -11.27 -5.72
C ALA A 274 18.57 -11.04 -5.77
N GLY A 275 19.17 -11.07 -6.97
CA GLY A 275 20.58 -10.80 -7.18
C GLY A 275 20.97 -9.36 -6.84
N LEU A 276 20.23 -8.37 -7.33
CA LEU A 276 20.41 -6.95 -6.99
C LEU A 276 20.24 -6.70 -5.48
N GLY A 277 19.27 -7.37 -4.85
CA GLY A 277 19.07 -7.35 -3.41
C GLY A 277 20.29 -7.88 -2.66
N ALA A 278 20.88 -8.99 -3.09
CA ALA A 278 22.09 -9.56 -2.48
C ALA A 278 23.29 -8.61 -2.59
N VAL A 279 23.49 -7.98 -3.75
CA VAL A 279 24.53 -6.94 -3.93
C VAL A 279 24.26 -5.76 -2.99
N SER A 280 23.02 -5.31 -2.92
CA SER A 280 22.61 -4.21 -2.03
C SER A 280 22.83 -4.54 -0.56
N PHE A 281 22.61 -5.80 -0.14
CA PHE A 281 22.87 -6.26 1.21
C PHE A 281 24.37 -6.23 1.56
N VAL A 282 25.23 -6.69 0.64
CA VAL A 282 26.70 -6.63 0.83
C VAL A 282 27.17 -5.19 0.98
N LEU A 283 26.71 -4.29 0.10
CA LEU A 283 27.00 -2.85 0.18
C LEU A 283 26.48 -2.25 1.50
N TYR A 284 25.25 -2.60 1.90
CA TYR A 284 24.67 -2.17 3.16
C TYR A 284 25.53 -2.57 4.36
N VAL A 285 25.94 -3.84 4.45
CA VAL A 285 26.80 -4.32 5.53
C VAL A 285 28.15 -3.60 5.53
N HIS A 286 28.73 -3.35 4.36
CA HIS A 286 29.98 -2.60 4.24
C HIS A 286 29.86 -1.17 4.79
N PHE A 287 28.84 -0.43 4.35
CA PHE A 287 28.60 0.95 4.80
C PHE A 287 28.18 1.01 6.27
N ALA A 288 27.35 0.09 6.74
CA ALA A 288 26.93 0.02 8.15
C ALA A 288 28.13 -0.21 9.08
N LYS A 289 29.05 -1.11 8.72
CA LYS A 289 30.30 -1.34 9.48
C LYS A 289 31.17 -0.08 9.51
N SER A 290 31.38 0.57 8.37
CA SER A 290 32.18 1.79 8.27
C SER A 290 31.59 2.93 9.12
N TYR A 291 30.26 3.10 9.09
CA TYR A 291 29.55 4.10 9.87
C TYR A 291 29.72 3.89 11.39
N ILE A 292 29.52 2.65 11.86
CA ILE A 292 29.68 2.30 13.28
C ILE A 292 31.14 2.47 13.74
N TYR A 293 32.11 2.09 12.91
CA TYR A 293 33.53 2.25 13.21
C TYR A 293 33.91 3.73 13.39
N ASN A 294 33.47 4.60 12.48
CA ASN A 294 33.75 6.03 12.54
C ASN A 294 33.06 6.73 13.73
N MET A 295 31.92 6.21 14.20
CA MET A 295 31.26 6.70 15.42
C MET A 295 32.02 6.29 16.69
N LYS A 296 32.59 5.09 16.74
CA LYS A 296 33.42 4.66 17.88
C LYS A 296 34.72 5.45 18.00
N GLY A 297 35.31 5.89 16.88
CA GLY A 297 36.53 6.72 16.89
C GLY A 297 36.33 8.18 17.32
N LYS A 298 35.08 8.61 17.61
CA LYS A 298 34.74 9.98 18.05
C LYS A 298 34.24 10.04 19.50
N LEU A 299 34.18 8.91 20.19
CA LEU A 299 33.87 8.77 21.63
C LEU A 299 35.17 8.47 22.38
#